data_AF-A0A8N1SAA9-F1
#
_entry.id   AF-A0A8N1SAA9-F1
#
_cell.length_a   1.000
_cell.length_b   1.000
_cell.length_c   1.000
_cell.angle_alpha   90.00
_cell.angle_beta   90.00
_cell.angle_gamma   90.00
#
_symmetry.space_group_name_H-M   'P 1'
#
loop_
_entity.id
_entity.type
_entity.pdbx_description
1 polymer ?
#
loop_
_entity_poly.entity_id
_entity_poly.type
_entity_poly.pdbx_seq_one_letter_code
_entity_poly.pdbx_strand_id
1 'polypeptide(L)'
;MKLNKRRNSFRFYEQMKFLDDDLRKSATYTSLPTNIINNNNDNEIEAIESESTCSNILNSSPMKSTNSESNKIDKSNKMNEEFNEAVIATLRDNKQPDEIDGFVLLLGEGLRKLPYRERTKLQLN
;
A
#
# COMPACT_ATOMS: atom_id res chain seq x y z
N MET A 1 19.10 18.57 41.88
CA MET A 1 17.90 17.73 41.99
C MET A 1 18.29 16.27 41.79
N LYS A 2 18.04 15.38 42.76
CA LYS A 2 18.27 13.93 42.60
C LYS A 2 17.02 13.32 41.97
N LEU A 3 17.12 12.83 40.73
CA LEU A 3 16.05 12.06 40.09
C LEU A 3 16.00 10.67 40.73
N ASN A 4 14.90 10.37 41.44
CA ASN A 4 14.65 9.03 41.95
C ASN A 4 14.42 8.07 40.78
N LYS A 5 15.45 7.31 40.42
CA LYS A 5 15.38 6.27 39.39
C LYS A 5 14.53 5.12 39.92
N ARG A 6 13.24 5.10 39.54
CA ARG A 6 12.36 3.95 39.80
C ARG A 6 12.94 2.75 39.05
N ARG A 7 13.15 1.64 39.76
CA ARG A 7 13.62 0.39 39.15
C ARG A 7 12.45 -0.24 38.39
N ASN A 8 12.67 -0.59 37.12
CA ASN A 8 11.67 -1.29 36.32
C ASN A 8 11.46 -2.69 36.92
N SER A 9 10.21 -3.04 37.23
CA SER A 9 9.83 -4.32 37.83
C SER A 9 9.66 -5.44 36.80
N PHE A 10 9.93 -5.17 35.53
CA PHE A 10 9.83 -6.14 34.46
C PHE A 10 10.91 -7.23 34.59
N ARG A 11 10.49 -8.50 34.57
CA ARG A 11 11.34 -9.66 34.88
C ARG A 11 12.53 -9.84 33.93
N PHE A 12 12.42 -9.37 32.68
CA PHE A 12 13.50 -9.44 31.68
C PHE A 12 14.16 -8.07 31.45
N TYR A 13 14.02 -7.13 32.39
CA TYR A 13 14.57 -5.78 32.23
C TYR A 13 16.07 -5.78 31.95
N GLU A 14 16.85 -6.62 32.62
CA GLU A 14 18.30 -6.70 32.37
C GLU A 14 18.64 -7.22 30.97
N GLN A 15 17.88 -8.18 30.46
CA GLN A 15 18.08 -8.75 29.12
C GLN A 15 17.66 -7.78 28.01
N MET A 16 16.66 -6.95 28.28
CA MET A 16 16.12 -5.98 27.33
C MET A 16 16.68 -4.56 27.53
N LYS A 17 17.65 -4.38 28.43
CA LYS A 17 18.24 -3.07 28.73
C LYS A 17 18.88 -2.39 27.52
N PHE A 18 19.29 -3.17 26.51
CA PHE A 18 19.81 -2.62 25.25
C PHE A 18 18.76 -1.85 24.44
N LEU A 19 17.46 -2.03 24.73
CA LEU A 19 16.38 -1.26 24.12
C LEU A 19 16.21 0.12 24.78
N ASP A 20 16.81 0.34 25.96
CA ASP A 20 16.88 1.65 26.60
C ASP A 20 17.93 2.55 25.90
N ASP A 21 18.10 2.43 24.57
CA ASP A 21 18.96 3.31 23.81
C ASP A 21 18.43 4.74 23.93
N ASP A 22 19.24 5.62 24.54
CA ASP A 22 19.05 7.06 24.55
C ASP A 22 19.35 7.62 23.14
N LEU A 23 18.62 7.14 22.14
CA LEU A 23 18.50 7.81 20.86
C LEU A 23 17.90 9.18 21.18
N ARG A 24 18.78 10.20 21.22
CA ARG A 24 18.40 11.59 21.33
C ARG A 24 17.23 11.81 20.37
N LYS A 25 16.04 12.03 20.94
CA LYS A 25 14.81 12.22 20.17
C LYS A 25 15.04 13.43 19.27
N SER A 26 15.29 13.21 17.99
CA SER A 26 15.30 14.29 17.02
C SER A 26 13.86 14.77 16.88
N ALA A 27 13.68 16.09 16.78
CA ALA A 27 12.38 16.63 16.43
C ALA A 27 12.00 16.09 15.05
N THR A 28 10.94 15.29 14.99
CA THR A 28 10.35 14.85 13.74
C THR A 28 9.50 15.99 13.20
N TYR A 29 9.79 16.45 11.98
CA TYR A 29 8.92 17.38 11.27
C TYR A 29 7.65 16.64 10.85
N THR A 30 6.50 17.13 11.30
CA THR A 30 5.18 16.69 10.85
C THR A 30 4.54 17.82 10.06
N SER A 31 3.98 17.51 8.90
CA SER A 31 3.18 18.44 8.09
C SER A 31 1.72 18.50 8.53
N LEU A 32 1.33 17.77 9.60
CA LEU A 32 -0.03 17.85 10.11
C LEU A 32 -0.25 19.15 10.91
N PRO A 33 -1.31 19.92 10.61
CA PRO A 33 -1.68 21.08 11.41
C PRO A 33 -2.11 20.61 12.81
N THR A 34 -1.36 20.98 13.84
CA THR A 34 -1.71 20.72 15.24
C THR A 34 -2.76 21.72 15.71
N ASN A 35 -4.01 21.52 15.30
CA ASN A 35 -5.13 22.16 15.98
C ASN A 35 -5.62 21.25 17.11
N ILE A 36 -4.88 21.25 18.22
CA ILE A 36 -5.35 20.61 19.47
C ILE A 36 -6.34 21.58 20.11
N ILE A 37 -7.61 21.49 19.70
CA ILE A 37 -8.70 21.98 20.52
C ILE A 37 -8.87 20.96 21.66
N ASN A 38 -8.16 21.22 22.76
CA ASN A 38 -8.53 20.67 24.06
C ASN A 38 -9.90 21.24 24.42
N ASN A 39 -10.98 20.56 24.08
CA ASN A 39 -12.26 20.66 24.77
C ASN A 39 -13.00 19.34 24.58
N ASN A 40 -13.11 18.58 25.68
CA ASN A 40 -14.11 17.55 25.83
C ASN A 40 -15.47 18.13 25.46
N ASN A 41 -16.11 17.60 24.42
CA ASN A 41 -17.56 17.48 24.27
C ASN A 41 -17.82 16.66 23.01
N ASP A 42 -18.47 15.51 23.21
CA ASP A 42 -19.03 14.66 22.17
C ASP A 42 -19.91 15.50 21.23
N ASN A 43 -19.63 15.50 19.92
CA ASN A 43 -20.59 15.78 18.85
C ASN A 43 -20.05 15.31 17.50
N GLU A 44 -20.97 14.78 16.71
CA GLU A 44 -20.82 14.06 15.45
C GLU A 44 -19.98 14.78 14.39
N ILE A 45 -19.18 14.02 13.63
CA ILE A 45 -18.55 14.48 12.39
C ILE A 45 -19.27 13.78 11.23
N GLU A 46 -20.05 14.55 10.49
CA GLU A 46 -20.72 14.12 9.26
C GLU A 46 -19.67 13.72 8.20
N ALA A 47 -19.87 12.55 7.62
CA ALA A 47 -19.06 12.00 6.54
C ALA A 47 -19.40 12.70 5.22
N ILE A 48 -18.40 13.30 4.57
CA ILE A 48 -18.53 13.82 3.21
C ILE A 48 -18.41 12.63 2.25
N GLU A 49 -19.55 12.21 1.74
CA GLU A 49 -19.69 11.18 0.71
C GLU A 49 -19.19 11.71 -0.64
N SER A 50 -18.07 11.18 -1.11
CA SER A 50 -17.58 11.42 -2.47
C SER A 50 -17.88 10.18 -3.30
N GLU A 51 -18.91 10.27 -4.14
CA GLU A 51 -19.29 9.22 -5.07
C GLU A 51 -18.16 8.97 -6.08
N SER A 52 -17.55 7.79 -6.00
CA SER A 52 -16.57 7.31 -6.98
C SER A 52 -17.22 6.19 -7.80
N THR A 53 -17.63 6.51 -9.03
CA THR A 53 -18.15 5.54 -9.99
C THR A 53 -16.99 4.69 -10.53
N CYS A 54 -16.84 3.47 -10.02
CA CYS A 54 -15.92 2.48 -10.58
C CYS A 54 -16.69 1.54 -11.52
N SER A 55 -16.40 1.62 -12.81
CA SER A 55 -16.94 0.74 -13.85
C SER A 55 -16.31 -0.67 -13.77
N ASN A 56 -17.14 -1.68 -13.54
CA ASN A 56 -16.76 -3.09 -13.55
C ASN A 56 -16.25 -3.52 -14.93
N ILE A 57 -14.95 -3.81 -15.05
CA ILE A 57 -14.37 -4.51 -16.19
C ILE A 57 -14.52 -6.02 -15.94
N LEU A 58 -15.61 -6.59 -16.48
CA LEU A 58 -15.81 -8.03 -16.63
C LEU A 58 -14.85 -8.54 -17.72
N ASN A 59 -13.70 -9.10 -17.32
CA ASN A 59 -12.86 -9.85 -18.25
C ASN A 59 -13.37 -11.29 -18.36
N SER A 60 -14.12 -11.53 -19.43
CA SER A 60 -14.48 -12.87 -19.90
C SER A 60 -13.24 -13.54 -20.53
N SER A 61 -12.95 -14.75 -20.06
CA SER A 61 -11.94 -15.63 -20.66
C SER A 61 -12.46 -16.19 -21.98
N PRO A 62 -11.74 -16.07 -23.12
CA PRO A 62 -12.09 -16.80 -24.32
C PRO A 62 -11.26 -18.08 -24.39
N MET A 63 -11.83 -19.19 -23.92
CA MET A 63 -11.43 -20.51 -24.39
C MET A 63 -12.13 -20.77 -25.73
N LYS A 64 -11.36 -20.88 -26.81
CA LYS A 64 -11.73 -21.72 -27.95
C LYS A 64 -10.49 -22.14 -28.73
N SER A 65 -10.15 -23.41 -28.56
CA SER A 65 -9.22 -24.16 -29.40
C SER A 65 -9.90 -24.46 -30.74
N THR A 66 -9.32 -24.02 -31.85
CA THR A 66 -9.60 -24.59 -33.18
C THR A 66 -8.31 -24.68 -33.96
N ASN A 67 -7.85 -25.90 -34.19
CA ASN A 67 -6.76 -26.21 -35.10
C ASN A 67 -7.15 -25.77 -36.52
N SER A 68 -6.29 -24.99 -37.17
CA SER A 68 -6.28 -24.87 -38.62
C SER A 68 -4.83 -24.69 -39.09
N GLU A 69 -4.29 -25.75 -39.68
CA GLU A 69 -3.06 -25.70 -40.47
C GLU A 69 -3.30 -24.74 -41.64
N SER A 70 -2.57 -23.63 -41.67
CA SER A 70 -2.36 -22.87 -42.89
C SER A 70 -0.98 -22.23 -42.86
N ASN A 71 -0.17 -22.59 -43.85
CA ASN A 71 1.19 -22.11 -44.05
C ASN A 71 1.22 -20.57 -44.15
N LYS A 72 1.68 -19.89 -43.08
CA LYS A 72 2.04 -18.46 -43.06
C LYS A 72 3.24 -18.23 -42.13
N ILE A 73 4.35 -18.88 -42.43
CA ILE A 73 5.68 -18.51 -41.92
C ILE A 73 6.12 -17.36 -42.84
N ASP A 74 5.79 -16.11 -42.53
CA ASP A 74 6.81 -15.12 -42.11
C ASP A 74 6.20 -13.89 -41.41
N LYS A 75 4.87 -13.87 -41.22
CA LYS A 75 4.18 -12.71 -40.63
C LYS A 75 4.09 -12.76 -39.10
N SER A 76 4.15 -13.95 -38.51
CA SER A 76 4.10 -14.15 -37.05
C SER A 76 5.36 -13.66 -36.35
N ASN A 77 6.54 -13.84 -36.95
CA ASN A 77 7.81 -13.36 -36.37
C ASN A 77 7.86 -11.83 -36.30
N LYS A 78 7.36 -11.13 -37.33
CA LYS A 78 7.30 -9.66 -37.32
C LYS A 78 6.33 -9.12 -36.26
N MET A 79 5.18 -9.76 -36.07
CA MET A 79 4.21 -9.38 -35.02
C MET A 79 4.76 -9.64 -33.61
N ASN A 80 5.52 -10.73 -33.43
CA ASN A 80 6.19 -11.01 -32.16
C ASN A 80 7.31 -10.00 -31.90
N GLU A 81 8.06 -9.59 -32.91
CA GLU A 81 9.09 -8.56 -32.79
C GLU A 81 8.51 -7.21 -32.41
N GLU A 82 7.41 -6.80 -33.06
CA GLU A 82 6.70 -5.55 -32.74
C GLU A 82 6.08 -5.58 -31.34
N PHE A 83 5.51 -6.72 -30.93
CA PHE A 83 5.03 -6.91 -29.57
C PHE A 83 6.16 -6.84 -28.54
N ASN A 84 7.26 -7.55 -28.79
CA ASN A 84 8.42 -7.56 -27.89
C ASN A 84 9.02 -6.15 -27.78
N GLU A 85 9.13 -5.43 -28.88
CA GLU A 85 9.63 -4.05 -28.89
C GLU A 85 8.68 -3.10 -28.15
N ALA A 86 7.37 -3.26 -28.29
CA ALA A 86 6.39 -2.49 -27.51
C ALA A 86 6.49 -2.78 -25.99
N VAL A 87 6.69 -4.05 -25.62
CA VAL A 87 6.92 -4.45 -24.22
C VAL A 87 8.23 -3.84 -23.70
N ILE A 88 9.32 -3.89 -24.47
CA ILE A 88 10.60 -3.30 -24.08
C ILE A 88 10.48 -1.77 -23.96
N ALA A 89 9.77 -1.11 -24.88
CA ALA A 89 9.55 0.34 -24.85
C ALA A 89 8.80 0.76 -23.58
N THR A 90 7.71 0.05 -23.25
CA THR A 90 6.94 0.32 -22.02
C THR A 90 7.74 0.07 -20.74
N LEU A 91 8.65 -0.91 -20.73
CA LEU A 91 9.55 -1.15 -19.58
C LEU A 91 10.68 -0.11 -19.46
N ARG A 92 11.08 0.53 -20.56
CA ARG A 92 12.06 1.63 -20.55
C ARG A 92 11.45 2.93 -20.07
N ASP A 93 10.16 3.12 -20.26
CA ASP A 93 9.39 4.26 -19.75
C ASP A 93 9.30 4.20 -18.23
N ASN A 94 10.33 4.74 -17.57
CA ASN A 94 10.32 5.00 -16.14
C ASN A 94 9.45 6.22 -15.86
N LYS A 95 8.12 6.06 -15.96
CA LYS A 95 7.22 7.04 -15.37
C LYS A 95 7.57 7.17 -13.91
N GLN A 96 7.86 8.40 -13.47
CA GLN A 96 7.95 8.67 -12.05
C GLN A 96 6.63 8.24 -11.43
N PRO A 97 6.65 7.37 -10.40
CA PRO A 97 5.43 6.97 -9.72
C PRO A 97 4.75 8.22 -9.21
N ASP A 98 3.44 8.30 -9.37
CA ASP A 98 2.64 9.37 -8.80
C ASP A 98 2.80 9.35 -7.27
N GLU A 99 2.60 10.49 -6.63
CA GLU A 99 2.62 10.58 -5.16
C GLU A 99 1.58 9.61 -4.54
N ILE A 100 0.50 9.35 -5.27
CA ILE A 100 -0.57 8.43 -4.91
C ILE A 100 -0.14 6.96 -5.08
N ASP A 101 0.74 6.64 -6.04
CA ASP A 101 1.14 5.25 -6.32
C ASP A 101 1.83 4.63 -5.11
N GLY A 102 2.69 5.40 -4.43
CA GLY A 102 3.33 4.98 -3.18
C GLY A 102 2.33 4.67 -2.07
N PHE A 103 1.28 5.50 -1.95
CA PHE A 103 0.21 5.28 -0.97
C PHE A 103 -0.61 4.02 -1.29
N VAL A 104 -0.97 3.80 -2.56
CA VAL A 104 -1.71 2.61 -3.00
C VAL A 104 -0.89 1.34 -2.74
N LEU A 105 0.42 1.36 -3.03
CA LEU A 105 1.32 0.26 -2.73
C LEU A 105 1.37 -0.04 -1.22
N LEU A 106 1.53 1.01 -0.39
CA LEU A 106 1.56 0.87 1.06
C LEU A 106 0.24 0.32 1.62
N LEU A 107 -0.89 0.81 1.11
CA LEU A 107 -2.22 0.34 1.49
C LEU A 107 -2.41 -1.13 1.13
N GLY A 108 -2.03 -1.51 -0.10
CA GLY A 108 -2.09 -2.90 -0.56
C GLY A 108 -1.23 -3.85 0.29
N GLU A 109 -0.02 -3.44 0.67
CA GLU A 109 0.81 -4.19 1.61
C GLU A 109 0.16 -4.32 2.99
N GLY A 110 -0.39 -3.22 3.52
CA GLY A 110 -1.09 -3.20 4.80
C GLY A 110 -2.23 -4.21 4.81
N LEU A 111 -3.14 -4.11 3.84
CA LEU A 111 -4.29 -5.01 3.70
C LEU A 111 -3.89 -6.48 3.54
N ARG A 112 -2.77 -6.76 2.88
CA ARG A 112 -2.24 -8.12 2.73
C ARG A 112 -1.73 -8.69 4.06
N LYS A 113 -1.09 -7.86 4.88
CA LYS A 113 -0.54 -8.24 6.19
C LYS A 113 -1.63 -8.38 7.26
N LEU A 114 -2.82 -7.82 7.05
CA LEU A 114 -3.93 -7.92 8.01
C LEU A 114 -4.41 -9.37 8.21
N PRO A 115 -4.53 -9.85 9.47
CA PRO A 115 -5.22 -11.08 9.80
C PRO A 115 -6.68 -11.07 9.32
N TYR A 116 -7.22 -12.25 9.03
CA TYR A 116 -8.59 -12.41 8.49
C TYR A 116 -9.66 -11.67 9.31
N ARG A 117 -9.58 -11.72 10.65
CA ARG A 117 -10.54 -11.07 11.57
C ARG A 117 -10.56 -9.54 11.46
N GLU A 118 -9.44 -8.95 11.06
CA GLU A 118 -9.35 -7.50 10.86
C GLU A 118 -9.81 -7.13 9.44
N ARG A 119 -9.50 -7.99 8.46
CA ARG A 119 -9.93 -7.83 7.07
C ARG A 119 -11.46 -7.80 6.93
N THR A 120 -12.19 -8.64 7.66
CA THR A 120 -13.67 -8.65 7.63
C THR A 120 -14.30 -7.34 8.11
N LYS A 121 -13.57 -6.51 8.88
CA LYS A 121 -14.06 -5.20 9.33
C LYS A 121 -13.98 -4.13 8.24
N LEU A 122 -13.08 -4.31 7.27
CA LEU A 122 -12.85 -3.39 6.16
C LEU A 122 -13.58 -3.82 4.88
N GLN A 123 -14.26 -4.95 4.92
CA GLN A 123 -15.10 -5.40 3.83
C GLN A 123 -16.32 -4.49 3.74
N LEU A 124 -16.49 -3.80 2.60
CA LEU A 124 -17.76 -3.15 2.29
C LEU A 124 -18.83 -4.24 2.12
N ASN A 125 -19.95 -4.10 2.84
CA ASN A 125 -21.15 -4.90 2.65
C ASN A 125 -22.14 -4.16 1.75
#